data_AF-A0A9D5XY51-F1
#
_entry.id   AF-A0A9D5XY51-F1
#
_cell.length_a   1.000
_cell.length_b   1.000
_cell.length_c   1.000
_cell.angle_alpha   90.00
_cell.angle_beta   90.00
_cell.angle_gamma   90.00
#
_symmetry.space_group_name_H-M   'P 1'
#
loop_
_entity.id
_entity.type
_entity.pdbx_description
1 polymer ?
#
loop_
_entity_poly.entity_id
_entity_poly.type
_entity_poly.pdbx_seq_one_letter_code
_entity_poly.pdbx_strand_id
1 'polypeptide(L)'
;MKKEYCGLFGIYGNKEAARMTYFGLYALQHRGQESAGIVTWDGEKIREQKGMGLVADVFNERHLGKELKGDISIGHIRYSTTGASLIRNAQPFLVRHGDLRLAVAHNGNLVNTYELRSELEANGSIFQTTMDTEVFAHLIIKYLHESDSIEEAIGKACNKVRGAYSMLILANDKMIAVKDPNSFRPMTLGRMGASYVFASETCAFDLIEAEYLRPLEPGEIVSIHKGKLTSLKFAEPKKLSKCIFELIYFARPDSYVFGDVVYERRKAMGTQLAREAPVDADLVMPFPDSGNYAAVGYSQESGLPLELAMIRNHYVGRTFIQPSQD
;
A
#
# COMPACT_ATOMS: atom_id res chain seq x y z
N MET A 1 14.90 -3.03 -12.50
CA MET A 1 14.10 -2.02 -11.78
C MET A 1 13.11 -2.77 -10.91
N LYS A 2 13.32 -2.76 -9.58
CA LYS A 2 12.38 -3.33 -8.60
C LYS A 2 11.06 -2.54 -8.69
N LYS A 3 9.92 -3.23 -8.66
CA LYS A 3 8.59 -2.70 -8.92
C LYS A 3 7.64 -3.21 -7.82
N GLU A 4 7.68 -2.60 -6.63
CA GLU A 4 6.73 -2.92 -5.56
C GLU A 4 5.47 -2.05 -5.71
N TYR A 5 4.31 -2.69 -5.81
CA TYR A 5 2.99 -2.03 -5.91
C TYR A 5 2.08 -2.44 -4.76
N CYS A 6 2.66 -2.65 -3.57
CA CYS A 6 1.98 -3.18 -2.41
C CYS A 6 0.81 -2.30 -1.94
N GLY A 7 -0.13 -2.91 -1.22
CA GLY A 7 -1.25 -2.22 -0.59
C GLY A 7 -1.05 -2.13 0.93
N LEU A 8 -1.36 -0.96 1.48
CA LEU A 8 -1.31 -0.68 2.91
C LEU A 8 -2.72 -0.34 3.39
N PHE A 9 -3.09 -0.86 4.56
CA PHE A 9 -4.30 -0.47 5.26
C PHE A 9 -4.05 -0.46 6.78
N GLY A 10 -4.64 0.48 7.50
CA GLY A 10 -4.60 0.49 8.96
C GLY A 10 -5.79 1.21 9.57
N ILE A 11 -6.17 0.80 10.77
CA ILE A 11 -7.30 1.37 11.52
C ILE A 11 -6.95 1.52 13.00
N TYR A 12 -7.36 2.64 13.59
CA TYR A 12 -7.12 2.97 14.99
C TYR A 12 -8.42 3.18 15.75
N GLY A 13 -8.54 2.56 16.91
CA GLY A 13 -9.67 2.74 17.83
C GLY A 13 -10.93 2.03 17.37
N ASN A 14 -10.82 0.79 16.88
CA ASN A 14 -11.96 -0.02 16.46
C ASN A 14 -11.92 -1.43 17.08
N LYS A 15 -12.97 -1.89 17.75
CA LYS A 15 -12.98 -3.21 18.42
C LYS A 15 -12.85 -4.41 17.49
N GLU A 16 -13.09 -4.22 16.20
CA GLU A 16 -12.94 -5.22 15.15
C GLU A 16 -11.78 -4.85 14.20
N ALA A 17 -10.73 -4.19 14.71
CA ALA A 17 -9.62 -3.67 13.92
C ALA A 17 -9.03 -4.71 12.94
N ALA A 18 -8.85 -5.97 13.36
CA ALA A 18 -8.36 -7.03 12.48
C ALA A 18 -9.30 -7.31 11.30
N ARG A 19 -10.62 -7.37 11.55
CA ARG A 19 -11.64 -7.65 10.53
C ARG A 19 -11.78 -6.47 9.56
N MET A 20 -11.72 -5.24 10.07
CA MET A 20 -11.71 -4.03 9.25
C MET A 20 -10.45 -3.97 8.37
N THR A 21 -9.28 -4.32 8.92
CA THR A 21 -8.04 -4.44 8.14
C THR A 21 -8.15 -5.52 7.08
N TYR A 22 -8.77 -6.67 7.38
CA TYR A 22 -9.03 -7.72 6.39
C TYR A 22 -9.84 -7.18 5.20
N PHE A 23 -10.97 -6.50 5.45
CA PHE A 23 -11.80 -5.94 4.38
C PHE A 23 -11.06 -4.84 3.60
N GLY A 24 -10.34 -3.96 4.29
CA GLY A 24 -9.50 -2.95 3.66
C GLY A 24 -8.44 -3.55 2.73
N LEU A 25 -7.73 -4.59 3.17
CA LEU A 25 -6.77 -5.31 2.34
C LEU A 25 -7.43 -6.08 1.20
N TYR A 26 -8.60 -6.66 1.42
CA TYR A 26 -9.37 -7.36 0.40
C TYR A 26 -9.76 -6.40 -0.74
N ALA A 27 -10.22 -5.20 -0.40
CA ALA A 27 -10.53 -4.16 -1.38
C ALA A 27 -9.27 -3.68 -2.15
N LEU A 28 -8.09 -3.83 -1.56
CA LEU A 28 -6.80 -3.50 -2.19
C LEU A 28 -6.16 -4.69 -2.92
N GLN A 29 -6.75 -5.89 -2.93
CA GLN A 29 -6.12 -7.14 -3.40
C GLN A 29 -5.48 -7.08 -4.80
N HIS A 30 -5.94 -6.19 -5.68
CA HIS A 30 -5.33 -5.92 -6.99
C HIS A 30 -3.89 -5.43 -6.91
N ARG A 31 -3.50 -4.80 -5.80
CA ARG A 31 -2.14 -4.31 -5.55
C ARG A 31 -1.14 -5.42 -5.30
N GLY A 32 -1.54 -6.58 -4.82
CA GLY A 32 -0.60 -7.64 -4.47
C GLY A 32 -1.30 -8.96 -4.16
N GLN A 33 -0.79 -10.07 -4.70
CA GLN A 33 -1.39 -11.41 -4.58
C GLN A 33 -0.39 -12.44 -4.02
N GLU A 34 0.80 -12.00 -3.63
CA GLU A 34 1.89 -12.88 -3.23
C GLU A 34 1.80 -13.29 -1.78
N SER A 35 1.53 -12.33 -0.90
CA SER A 35 1.37 -12.55 0.53
C SER A 35 0.54 -11.45 1.14
N ALA A 36 -0.06 -11.76 2.29
CA ALA A 36 -0.79 -10.81 3.11
C ALA A 36 -0.37 -10.95 4.57
N GLY A 37 -0.49 -9.87 5.33
CA GLY A 37 -0.20 -9.86 6.75
C GLY A 37 -1.02 -8.80 7.48
N ILE A 38 -1.42 -9.13 8.70
CA ILE A 38 -2.10 -8.23 9.63
C ILE A 38 -1.36 -8.29 10.96
N VAL A 39 -1.12 -7.12 11.53
CA VAL A 39 -0.64 -6.94 12.88
C VAL A 39 -1.66 -6.14 13.68
N THR A 40 -1.88 -6.52 14.94
CA THR A 40 -2.75 -5.79 15.87
C THR A 40 -2.06 -5.48 17.19
N TRP A 41 -2.54 -4.46 17.88
CA TRP A 41 -2.18 -4.13 19.26
C TRP A 41 -3.39 -4.30 20.17
N ASP A 42 -3.28 -5.16 21.18
CA ASP A 42 -4.38 -5.47 22.10
C ASP A 42 -4.39 -4.67 23.42
N GLY A 43 -3.50 -3.68 23.55
CA GLY A 43 -3.28 -2.92 24.78
C GLY A 43 -2.07 -3.40 25.58
N GLU A 44 -1.62 -4.65 25.38
CA GLU A 44 -0.49 -5.24 26.10
C GLU A 44 0.56 -5.81 25.14
N LYS A 45 0.11 -6.45 24.06
CA LYS A 45 0.94 -7.24 23.14
C LYS A 45 0.59 -6.94 21.70
N ILE A 46 1.63 -7.04 20.88
CA ILE A 46 1.51 -7.07 19.43
C ILE A 46 1.23 -8.50 18.98
N ARG A 47 0.29 -8.66 18.04
CA ARG A 47 -0.12 -9.95 17.48
C ARG A 47 0.02 -9.91 15.98
N GLU A 48 0.49 -10.99 15.37
CA GLU A 48 0.78 -11.05 13.95
C GLU A 48 0.17 -12.32 13.36
N GLN A 49 -0.42 -12.20 12.18
CA GLN A 49 -0.71 -13.31 11.29
C GLN A 49 -0.32 -12.90 9.87
N LYS A 50 0.48 -13.73 9.21
CA LYS A 50 0.91 -13.53 7.82
C LYS A 50 1.01 -14.86 7.09
N GLY A 51 0.83 -14.81 5.78
CA GLY A 51 0.88 -16.00 4.93
C GLY A 51 1.08 -15.65 3.47
N MET A 52 1.43 -16.66 2.68
CA MET A 52 1.52 -16.56 1.23
C MET A 52 0.12 -16.70 0.61
N GLY A 53 -0.10 -16.05 -0.53
CA GLY A 53 -1.37 -16.08 -1.26
C GLY A 53 -2.24 -14.85 -1.02
N LEU A 54 -3.53 -15.01 -1.33
CA LEU A 54 -4.53 -13.95 -1.26
C LEU A 54 -4.95 -13.69 0.19
N VAL A 55 -5.54 -12.52 0.45
CA VAL A 55 -6.06 -12.12 1.76
C VAL A 55 -7.05 -13.18 2.28
N ALA A 56 -7.96 -13.66 1.42
CA ALA A 56 -8.93 -14.69 1.79
C ALA A 56 -8.32 -16.07 2.10
N ASP A 57 -7.13 -16.37 1.57
CA ASP A 57 -6.43 -17.64 1.83
C ASP A 57 -5.63 -17.57 3.14
N VAL A 58 -5.11 -16.38 3.47
CA VAL A 58 -4.24 -16.15 4.64
C VAL A 58 -5.03 -15.99 5.94
N PHE A 59 -6.23 -15.43 5.88
CA PHE A 59 -7.04 -15.12 7.06
C PHE A 59 -8.35 -15.91 7.09
N ASN A 60 -8.67 -16.45 8.26
CA ASN A 60 -9.93 -17.12 8.55
C ASN A 60 -10.56 -16.52 9.81
N GLU A 61 -11.79 -16.92 10.13
CA GLU A 61 -12.52 -16.42 11.30
C GLU A 61 -11.84 -16.70 12.65
N ARG A 62 -11.02 -17.75 12.74
CA ARG A 62 -10.21 -17.99 13.94
C ARG A 62 -9.13 -16.92 14.08
N HIS A 63 -8.43 -16.59 13.00
CA HIS A 63 -7.45 -15.51 13.00
C HIS A 63 -8.11 -14.17 13.36
N LEU A 64 -9.18 -13.80 12.65
CA LEU A 64 -9.82 -12.49 12.76
C LEU A 64 -10.62 -12.31 14.07
N GLY A 65 -11.33 -13.33 14.52
CA GLY A 65 -12.22 -13.24 15.68
C GLY A 65 -11.58 -13.60 17.02
N LYS A 66 -10.47 -14.34 17.03
CA LYS A 66 -9.89 -14.89 18.28
C LYS A 66 -8.42 -14.59 18.48
N GLU A 67 -7.62 -14.63 17.41
CA GLU A 67 -6.16 -14.54 17.54
C GLU A 67 -5.65 -13.11 17.39
N LEU A 68 -6.08 -12.37 16.36
CA LEU A 68 -5.71 -10.98 16.08
C LEU A 68 -6.53 -9.99 16.91
N LYS A 69 -6.48 -10.11 18.24
CA LYS A 69 -7.20 -9.20 19.14
C LYS A 69 -6.59 -7.80 19.12
N GLY A 70 -7.42 -6.80 19.39
CA GLY A 70 -6.99 -5.44 19.64
C GLY A 70 -7.82 -4.39 18.93
N ASP A 71 -7.56 -3.13 19.25
CA ASP A 71 -8.30 -1.99 18.69
C ASP A 71 -7.49 -1.12 17.73
N ILE A 72 -6.23 -1.48 17.50
CA ILE A 72 -5.37 -0.87 16.48
C ILE A 72 -4.84 -1.99 15.60
N SER A 73 -4.86 -1.77 14.28
CA SER A 73 -4.34 -2.73 13.32
C SER A 73 -3.67 -2.05 12.14
N ILE A 74 -2.60 -2.65 11.65
CA ILE A 74 -2.01 -2.36 10.34
C ILE A 74 -1.91 -3.64 9.54
N GLY A 75 -2.00 -3.52 8.22
CA GLY A 75 -1.98 -4.63 7.30
C GLY A 75 -1.27 -4.27 6.00
N HIS A 76 -0.83 -5.32 5.31
CA HIS A 76 -0.12 -5.21 4.06
C HIS A 76 -0.45 -6.36 3.11
N ILE A 77 -0.52 -6.07 1.82
CA ILE A 77 -0.53 -7.04 0.74
C ILE A 77 0.67 -6.82 -0.18
N ARG A 78 1.35 -7.90 -0.54
CA ARG A 78 2.63 -7.85 -1.26
C ARG A 78 2.44 -8.13 -2.73
N TYR A 79 3.11 -7.32 -3.55
CA TYR A 79 3.43 -7.65 -4.94
C TYR A 79 4.92 -7.99 -5.03
N SER A 80 5.26 -9.15 -5.58
CA SER A 80 6.67 -9.52 -5.78
C SER A 80 7.05 -9.31 -7.25
N THR A 81 7.93 -8.35 -7.53
CA THR A 81 8.72 -8.34 -8.79
C THR A 81 10.15 -8.76 -8.59
N THR A 82 10.62 -8.73 -7.33
CA THR A 82 12.03 -8.88 -6.95
C THR A 82 12.10 -9.27 -5.48
N GLY A 83 13.05 -10.15 -5.13
CA GLY A 83 13.13 -10.80 -3.83
C GLY A 83 12.37 -12.12 -3.84
N ALA A 84 12.91 -13.13 -3.15
CA ALA A 84 12.32 -14.45 -3.14
C ALA A 84 10.89 -14.42 -2.56
N SER A 85 9.99 -15.19 -3.16
CA SER A 85 8.64 -15.46 -2.68
C SER A 85 8.67 -16.31 -1.42
N LEU A 86 9.05 -15.68 -0.31
CA LEU A 86 9.23 -16.32 0.98
C LEU A 86 8.38 -15.61 2.03
N ILE A 87 7.80 -16.39 2.93
CA ILE A 87 6.99 -15.86 4.03
C ILE A 87 7.75 -14.86 4.92
N ARG A 88 9.07 -14.99 5.04
CA ARG A 88 9.92 -14.00 5.75
C ARG A 88 9.91 -12.61 5.12
N ASN A 89 9.52 -12.50 3.84
CA ASN A 89 9.35 -11.24 3.13
C ASN A 89 7.90 -10.74 3.17
N ALA A 90 6.99 -11.43 3.87
CA ALA A 90 5.64 -10.92 4.12
C ALA A 90 5.68 -9.85 5.22
N GLN A 91 4.89 -8.79 5.02
CA GLN A 91 4.79 -7.63 5.91
C GLN A 91 3.39 -7.58 6.53
N PRO A 92 3.15 -6.84 7.63
CA PRO A 92 4.08 -5.95 8.35
C PRO A 92 5.31 -6.68 8.93
N PHE A 93 6.49 -6.05 8.89
CA PHE A 93 7.72 -6.58 9.48
C PHE A 93 7.79 -6.22 10.96
N LEU A 94 7.80 -7.24 11.82
CA LEU A 94 7.75 -7.09 13.27
C LEU A 94 9.15 -7.17 13.91
N VAL A 95 9.48 -6.17 14.74
CA VAL A 95 10.71 -6.11 15.52
C VAL A 95 10.39 -5.78 16.98
N ARG A 96 11.22 -6.29 17.90
CA ARG A 96 11.18 -5.97 19.33
C ARG A 96 12.50 -5.35 19.75
N HIS A 97 12.45 -4.22 20.44
CA HIS A 97 13.62 -3.53 20.97
C HIS A 97 13.31 -2.96 22.35
N GLY A 98 13.81 -3.60 23.41
CA GLY A 98 13.38 -3.29 24.79
C GLY A 98 11.86 -3.44 24.94
N ASP A 99 11.20 -2.38 25.41
CA ASP A 99 9.74 -2.31 25.56
C ASP A 99 9.01 -1.88 24.27
N LEU A 100 9.75 -1.47 23.24
CA LEU A 100 9.16 -1.15 21.95
C LEU A 100 8.77 -2.43 21.20
N ARG A 101 7.52 -2.49 20.76
CA ARG A 101 7.03 -3.41 19.74
C ARG A 101 6.75 -2.60 18.49
N LEU A 102 7.52 -2.85 17.44
CA LEU A 102 7.48 -2.09 16.19
C LEU A 102 7.06 -3.01 15.06
N ALA A 103 5.97 -2.71 14.37
CA ALA A 103 5.62 -3.33 13.11
C ALA A 103 5.62 -2.28 11.99
N VAL A 104 6.29 -2.57 10.88
CA VAL A 104 6.44 -1.65 9.75
C VAL A 104 5.90 -2.31 8.48
N ALA A 105 4.99 -1.63 7.80
CA ALA A 105 4.50 -2.00 6.48
C ALA A 105 4.88 -0.90 5.49
N HIS A 106 5.38 -1.29 4.32
CA HIS A 106 5.98 -0.38 3.34
C HIS A 106 5.48 -0.68 1.93
N ASN A 107 5.09 0.38 1.22
CA ASN A 107 4.85 0.37 -0.22
C ASN A 107 5.79 1.39 -0.86
N GLY A 108 6.74 0.91 -1.67
CA GLY A 108 7.76 1.78 -2.25
C GLY A 108 8.99 1.00 -2.68
N ASN A 109 10.06 1.71 -2.98
CA ASN A 109 11.36 1.09 -3.22
C ASN A 109 12.47 2.07 -2.87
N LEU A 110 13.42 1.60 -2.10
CA LEU A 110 14.65 2.32 -1.79
C LEU A 110 15.71 2.06 -2.87
N VAL A 111 16.38 3.14 -3.26
CA VAL A 111 17.42 3.15 -4.30
C VAL A 111 18.79 2.92 -3.66
N ASN A 112 18.98 3.35 -2.41
CA ASN A 112 20.23 3.19 -1.65
C ASN A 112 20.17 2.07 -0.60
N THR A 113 19.34 1.04 -0.78
CA THR A 113 19.22 -0.08 0.18
C THR A 113 20.56 -0.75 0.47
N TYR A 114 21.37 -1.01 -0.57
CA TYR A 114 22.67 -1.69 -0.41
C TYR A 114 23.64 -0.87 0.43
N GLU A 115 23.79 0.42 0.12
CA GLU A 115 24.63 1.36 0.87
C GLU A 115 24.23 1.42 2.35
N LEU A 116 22.94 1.62 2.62
CA LEU A 116 22.42 1.70 3.99
C LEU A 116 22.59 0.39 4.75
N ARG A 117 22.38 -0.74 4.08
CA ARG A 117 22.56 -2.06 4.67
C ARG A 117 24.02 -2.31 5.03
N SER A 118 24.96 -2.00 4.13
CA SER A 118 26.39 -2.14 4.42
C SER A 118 26.83 -1.24 5.57
N GLU A 119 26.33 0.01 5.67
CA GLU A 119 26.60 0.89 6.82
C GLU A 119 26.07 0.28 8.13
N LEU A 120 24.85 -0.25 8.11
CA LEU A 120 24.22 -0.85 9.29
C LEU A 120 24.92 -2.14 9.72
N GLU A 121 25.29 -3.01 8.78
CA GLU A 121 26.04 -4.25 9.03
C GLU A 121 27.44 -3.95 9.58
N ALA A 122 28.14 -2.93 9.06
CA ALA A 122 29.43 -2.48 9.59
C ALA A 122 29.35 -1.97 11.03
N ASN A 123 28.17 -1.50 11.46
CA ASN A 123 27.88 -1.10 12.84
C ASN A 123 27.24 -2.23 13.68
N GLY A 124 27.27 -3.48 13.20
CA GLY A 124 26.82 -4.66 13.95
C GLY A 124 25.35 -5.05 13.79
N SER A 125 24.62 -4.44 12.85
CA SER A 125 23.24 -4.85 12.57
C SER A 125 23.19 -6.21 11.86
N ILE A 126 22.24 -7.05 12.27
CA ILE A 126 21.97 -8.35 11.63
C ILE A 126 20.64 -8.25 10.89
N PHE A 127 20.65 -8.59 9.61
CA PHE A 127 19.47 -8.62 8.76
C PHE A 127 19.00 -10.05 8.49
N GLN A 128 17.70 -10.27 8.61
CA GLN A 128 17.03 -11.56 8.41
C GLN A 128 16.36 -11.68 7.03
N THR A 129 16.15 -10.55 6.37
CA THR A 129 15.42 -10.44 5.12
C THR A 129 16.21 -9.61 4.10
N THR A 130 15.62 -9.41 2.93
CA THR A 130 16.16 -8.54 1.87
C THR A 130 15.27 -7.34 1.60
N MET A 131 14.29 -7.09 2.50
CA MET A 131 13.28 -6.06 2.34
C MET A 131 13.81 -4.68 2.74
N ASP A 132 13.41 -3.66 2.01
CA ASP A 132 13.63 -2.26 2.37
C ASP A 132 12.99 -1.93 3.74
N THR A 133 11.87 -2.59 4.07
CA THR A 133 11.16 -2.47 5.36
C THR A 133 12.05 -2.77 6.56
N GLU A 134 12.97 -3.74 6.44
CA GLU A 134 13.90 -4.08 7.53
C GLU A 134 14.96 -2.99 7.69
N VAL A 135 15.43 -2.38 6.59
CA VAL A 135 16.33 -1.21 6.63
C VAL A 135 15.66 -0.04 7.37
N PHE A 136 14.38 0.23 7.10
CA PHE A 136 13.62 1.22 7.87
C PHE A 136 13.56 0.89 9.36
N ALA A 137 13.29 -0.36 9.73
CA ALA A 137 13.24 -0.76 11.13
C ALA A 137 14.59 -0.52 11.85
N HIS A 138 15.71 -0.91 11.21
CA HIS A 138 17.04 -0.65 11.76
C HIS A 138 17.34 0.85 11.91
N LEU A 139 17.02 1.67 10.90
CA LEU A 139 17.24 3.11 10.96
C LEU A 139 16.39 3.78 12.04
N ILE A 140 15.11 3.42 12.16
CA ILE A 140 14.21 3.95 13.19
C ILE A 140 14.76 3.63 14.59
N ILE A 141 15.18 2.38 14.82
CA ILE A 141 15.77 1.97 16.10
C ILE A 141 17.08 2.72 16.39
N LYS A 142 17.96 2.86 15.38
CA LYS A 142 19.20 3.63 15.49
C LYS A 142 18.95 5.07 15.95
N TYR A 143 17.95 5.75 15.37
CA TYR A 143 17.64 7.14 15.70
C TYR A 143 16.74 7.32 16.92
N LEU A 144 16.21 6.25 17.49
CA LEU A 144 15.29 6.33 18.63
C LEU A 144 15.96 6.94 19.87
N HIS A 145 17.23 6.60 20.13
CA HIS A 145 17.98 7.14 21.26
C HIS A 145 18.42 8.60 21.08
N GLU A 146 18.42 9.10 19.84
CA GLU A 146 18.82 10.46 19.49
C GLU A 146 17.61 11.40 19.36
N SER A 147 16.40 10.94 19.68
CA SER A 147 15.15 11.64 19.39
C SER A 147 14.22 11.68 20.60
N ASP A 148 13.45 12.76 20.72
CA ASP A 148 12.47 12.94 21.81
C ASP A 148 11.19 12.15 21.57
N SER A 149 10.95 11.74 20.32
CA SER A 149 9.78 10.97 19.91
C SER A 149 10.10 9.97 18.81
N ILE A 150 9.26 8.94 18.69
CA ILE A 150 9.36 7.98 17.58
C ILE A 150 9.11 8.65 16.22
N GLU A 151 8.23 9.65 16.17
CA GLU A 151 8.00 10.43 14.95
C GLU A 151 9.26 11.15 14.47
N GLU A 152 10.03 11.73 15.38
CA GLU A 152 11.31 12.35 15.05
C GLU A 152 12.34 11.31 14.59
N ALA A 153 12.41 10.15 15.25
CA ALA A 153 13.28 9.05 14.83
C ALA A 153 12.92 8.54 13.42
N ILE A 154 11.62 8.44 13.12
CA ILE A 154 11.11 8.11 11.78
C ILE A 154 11.53 9.20 10.78
N GLY A 155 11.40 10.49 11.13
CA GLY A 155 11.83 11.60 10.28
C GLY A 155 13.33 11.52 9.95
N LYS A 156 14.19 11.26 10.95
CA LYS A 156 15.63 11.07 10.76
C LYS A 156 15.94 9.87 9.87
N ALA A 157 15.26 8.73 10.08
CA ALA A 157 15.37 7.56 9.23
C ALA A 157 14.97 7.88 7.77
N CYS A 158 13.85 8.59 7.59
CA CYS A 158 13.34 9.01 6.30
C CYS A 158 14.30 9.98 5.55
N ASN A 159 15.08 10.76 6.29
CA ASN A 159 16.11 11.65 5.72
C ASN A 159 17.38 10.91 5.26
N LYS A 160 17.62 9.67 5.68
CA LYS A 160 18.74 8.83 5.21
C LYS A 160 18.41 8.02 3.96
N VAL A 161 17.14 7.74 3.72
CA VAL A 161 16.72 6.93 2.58
C VAL A 161 16.56 7.75 1.30
N ARG A 162 16.80 7.11 0.16
CA ARG A 162 16.54 7.66 -1.17
C ARG A 162 15.60 6.72 -1.91
N GLY A 163 14.48 7.22 -2.41
CA GLY A 163 13.52 6.41 -3.15
C GLY A 163 12.08 6.84 -2.88
N ALA A 164 11.16 5.94 -3.17
CA ALA A 164 9.73 6.10 -2.94
C ALA A 164 9.32 5.30 -1.71
N TYR A 165 8.43 5.85 -0.89
CA TYR A 165 7.86 5.12 0.23
C TYR A 165 6.55 5.75 0.69
N SER A 166 5.58 4.88 0.97
CA SER A 166 4.54 5.14 1.94
C SER A 166 4.60 4.04 2.97
N MET A 167 4.43 4.38 4.25
CA MET A 167 4.56 3.41 5.34
C MET A 167 3.39 3.51 6.30
N LEU A 168 3.04 2.36 6.88
CA LEU A 168 2.26 2.26 8.11
C LEU A 168 3.11 1.60 9.18
N ILE A 169 3.15 2.23 10.35
CA ILE A 169 3.95 1.80 11.47
C ILE A 169 3.03 1.67 12.68
N LEU A 170 3.13 0.54 13.38
CA LEU A 170 2.52 0.35 14.69
C LEU A 170 3.63 0.26 15.72
N ALA A 171 3.63 1.21 16.64
CA ALA A 171 4.59 1.31 17.73
C ALA A 171 3.82 1.28 19.05
N ASN A 172 3.72 0.10 19.66
CA ASN A 172 2.83 -0.15 20.80
C ASN A 172 1.39 0.35 20.48
N ASP A 173 0.89 1.34 21.23
CA ASP A 173 -0.46 1.92 21.12
C ASP A 173 -0.54 3.15 20.19
N LYS A 174 0.48 3.36 19.35
CA LYS A 174 0.56 4.47 18.39
C LYS A 174 0.61 3.94 16.96
N MET A 175 -0.30 4.41 16.11
CA MET A 175 -0.29 4.12 14.66
C MET A 175 0.21 5.35 13.90
N ILE A 176 1.14 5.15 12.97
CA ILE A 176 1.85 6.23 12.28
C ILE A 176 1.84 5.93 10.78
N ALA A 177 1.37 6.88 9.98
CA ALA A 177 1.47 6.86 8.53
C ALA A 177 2.53 7.86 8.06
N VAL A 178 3.31 7.46 7.06
CA VAL A 178 4.41 8.27 6.53
C VAL A 178 4.32 8.30 5.02
N LYS A 179 4.59 9.47 4.42
CA LYS A 179 4.67 9.64 2.97
C LYS A 179 5.98 10.31 2.55
N ASP A 180 6.61 9.80 1.50
CA ASP A 180 7.85 10.36 0.98
C ASP A 180 7.70 11.83 0.51
N PRO A 181 8.77 12.65 0.56
CA PRO A 181 8.74 14.06 0.18
C PRO A 181 8.43 14.34 -1.29
N ASN A 182 8.52 13.34 -2.16
CA ASN A 182 8.18 13.47 -3.58
C ASN A 182 6.73 13.05 -3.87
N SER A 183 6.03 12.49 -2.87
CA SER A 183 4.68 11.92 -2.98
C SER A 183 4.59 10.88 -4.09
N PHE A 184 5.58 10.00 -4.22
CA PHE A 184 5.63 9.01 -5.30
C PHE A 184 4.51 7.97 -5.19
N ARG A 185 4.29 7.44 -3.97
CA ARG A 185 3.20 6.48 -3.68
C ARG A 185 1.98 7.16 -3.04
N PRO A 186 0.77 6.66 -3.31
CA PRO A 186 -0.44 7.18 -2.68
C PRO A 186 -0.59 6.66 -1.24
N MET A 187 -1.11 7.54 -0.38
CA MET A 187 -1.52 7.24 0.99
C MET A 187 -2.60 8.25 1.36
N THR A 188 -3.72 7.77 1.89
CA THR A 188 -4.88 8.60 2.25
C THR A 188 -5.35 8.30 3.66
N LEU A 189 -5.88 9.34 4.31
CA LEU A 189 -6.53 9.30 5.60
C LEU A 189 -8.05 9.35 5.41
N GLY A 190 -8.75 8.48 6.13
CA GLY A 190 -10.19 8.42 6.24
C GLY A 190 -10.65 8.26 7.69
N ARG A 191 -11.96 8.19 7.88
CA ARG A 191 -12.60 8.06 9.20
C ARG A 191 -13.81 7.14 9.14
N MET A 192 -13.90 6.21 10.09
CA MET A 192 -15.03 5.29 10.24
C MET A 192 -15.63 5.50 11.62
N GLY A 193 -16.70 6.31 11.71
CA GLY A 193 -17.24 6.77 12.98
C GLY A 193 -16.18 7.51 13.81
N ALA A 194 -15.78 6.95 14.95
CA ALA A 194 -14.72 7.50 15.80
C ALA A 194 -13.31 7.02 15.43
N SER A 195 -13.20 5.99 14.59
CA SER A 195 -11.92 5.37 14.21
C SER A 195 -11.27 6.11 13.05
N TYR A 196 -9.94 6.21 13.09
CA TYR A 196 -9.16 6.74 11.96
C TYR A 196 -8.65 5.59 11.10
N VAL A 197 -8.62 5.78 9.78
CA VAL A 197 -8.21 4.76 8.81
C VAL A 197 -7.16 5.34 7.87
N PHE A 198 -6.13 4.56 7.56
CA PHE A 198 -5.21 4.86 6.46
C PHE A 198 -5.30 3.79 5.39
N ALA A 199 -5.17 4.17 4.13
CA ALA A 199 -5.12 3.23 3.02
C ALA A 199 -4.24 3.74 1.87
N SER A 200 -3.70 2.83 1.06
CA SER A 200 -3.05 3.19 -0.20
C SER A 200 -4.01 3.80 -1.23
N GLU A 201 -5.29 3.44 -1.18
CA GLU A 201 -6.33 3.95 -2.08
C GLU A 201 -7.66 4.13 -1.34
N THR A 202 -8.48 5.08 -1.83
CA THR A 202 -9.81 5.36 -1.25
C THR A 202 -10.80 4.23 -1.45
N CYS A 203 -10.61 3.37 -2.44
CA CYS A 203 -11.49 2.24 -2.72
C CYS A 203 -11.55 1.20 -1.57
N ALA A 204 -10.58 1.27 -0.64
CA ALA A 204 -10.59 0.50 0.60
C ALA A 204 -11.58 1.04 1.64
N PHE A 205 -11.99 2.29 1.53
CA PHE A 205 -12.93 2.94 2.43
C PHE A 205 -14.37 2.54 2.10
N ASP A 206 -14.70 2.29 0.84
CA ASP A 206 -16.06 1.95 0.40
C ASP A 206 -16.59 0.68 1.08
N LEU A 207 -15.75 -0.37 1.18
CA LEU A 207 -16.17 -1.66 1.75
C LEU A 207 -16.41 -1.62 3.27
N ILE A 208 -15.79 -0.67 3.96
CA ILE A 208 -15.91 -0.50 5.42
C ILE A 208 -16.73 0.74 5.78
N GLU A 209 -17.33 1.40 4.79
CA GLU A 209 -18.11 2.63 4.95
C GLU A 209 -17.34 3.76 5.67
N ALA A 210 -16.04 3.90 5.37
CA ALA A 210 -15.23 5.00 5.89
C ALA A 210 -15.37 6.26 5.02
N GLU A 211 -15.46 7.41 5.66
CA GLU A 211 -15.41 8.72 5.01
C GLU A 211 -13.97 9.04 4.60
N TYR A 212 -13.79 9.45 3.34
CA TYR A 212 -12.53 10.02 2.88
C TYR A 212 -12.30 11.40 3.51
N LEU A 213 -11.16 11.60 4.19
CA LEU A 213 -10.82 12.91 4.75
C LEU A 213 -9.89 13.69 3.80
N ARG A 214 -8.71 13.13 3.49
CA ARG A 214 -7.69 13.80 2.66
C ARG A 214 -6.56 12.84 2.24
N PRO A 215 -5.70 13.20 1.25
CA PRO A 215 -4.44 12.49 1.07
C PRO A 215 -3.43 12.93 2.15
N LEU A 216 -2.41 12.11 2.39
CA LEU A 216 -1.22 12.57 3.10
C LEU A 216 -0.42 13.52 2.21
N GLU A 217 0.13 14.57 2.82
CA GLU A 217 1.00 15.54 2.17
C GLU A 217 2.40 14.95 1.91
N PRO A 218 3.15 15.45 0.91
CA PRO A 218 4.52 15.03 0.69
C PRO A 218 5.39 15.36 1.93
N GLY A 219 6.14 14.38 2.43
CA GLY A 219 7.01 14.57 3.59
C GLY A 219 6.26 14.64 4.93
N GLU A 220 5.00 14.18 4.95
CA GLU A 220 4.15 14.17 6.13
C GLU A 220 4.29 12.86 6.93
N ILE A 221 4.32 13.02 8.25
CA ILE A 221 4.06 11.97 9.22
C ILE A 221 2.74 12.31 9.92
N VAL A 222 1.78 11.39 9.85
CA VAL A 222 0.52 11.48 10.60
C VAL A 222 0.50 10.38 11.64
N SER A 223 0.43 10.73 12.92
CA SER A 223 0.35 9.78 14.02
C SER A 223 -0.98 9.88 14.76
N ILE A 224 -1.46 8.73 15.25
CA ILE A 224 -2.64 8.63 16.08
C ILE A 224 -2.24 7.92 17.37
N HIS A 225 -2.46 8.58 18.49
CA HIS A 225 -2.16 8.05 19.82
C HIS A 225 -3.20 8.54 20.83
N LYS A 226 -3.74 7.63 21.64
CA LYS A 226 -4.82 7.89 22.60
C LYS A 226 -6.01 8.62 21.96
N GLY A 227 -6.34 8.23 20.73
CA GLY A 227 -7.43 8.82 19.93
C GLY A 227 -7.16 10.22 19.37
N LYS A 228 -5.97 10.79 19.60
CA LYS A 228 -5.58 12.10 19.06
C LYS A 228 -4.75 11.92 17.80
N LEU A 229 -5.15 12.61 16.73
CA LEU A 229 -4.41 12.69 15.48
C LEU A 229 -3.47 13.90 15.51
N THR A 230 -2.21 13.67 15.17
CA THR A 230 -1.17 14.69 15.00
C THR A 230 -0.54 14.57 13.62
N SER A 231 -0.20 15.71 13.02
CA SER A 231 0.48 15.79 11.73
C SER A 231 1.73 16.66 11.88
N LEU A 232 2.84 16.20 11.30
CA LEU A 232 4.11 16.92 11.25
C LEU A 232 4.79 16.70 9.90
N LYS A 233 5.58 17.68 9.48
CA LYS A 233 6.44 17.57 8.29
C LYS A 233 7.86 17.29 8.73
N PHE A 234 8.46 16.21 8.21
CA PHE A 234 9.87 15.90 8.47
C PHE A 234 10.81 16.40 7.36
N ALA A 235 10.24 16.80 6.23
CA ALA A 235 10.95 17.36 5.09
C ALA A 235 10.01 18.28 4.30
N GLU A 236 10.57 19.33 3.73
CA GLU A 236 9.85 20.16 2.77
C GLU A 236 9.62 19.38 1.47
N PRO A 237 8.47 19.58 0.79
CA PRO A 237 8.23 18.98 -0.51
C PRO A 237 9.33 19.41 -1.49
N LYS A 238 9.99 18.43 -2.11
CA LYS A 238 10.80 18.70 -3.30
C LYS A 238 9.88 18.85 -4.52
N LYS A 239 10.47 18.83 -5.71
CA LYS A 239 9.71 18.63 -6.96
C LYS A 239 8.90 17.33 -6.86
N LEU A 240 7.58 17.44 -6.91
CA LEU A 240 6.67 16.29 -6.87
C LEU A 240 6.96 15.34 -8.04
N SER A 241 7.02 14.04 -7.75
CA SER A 241 7.21 12.99 -8.74
C SER A 241 6.23 11.85 -8.50
N LYS A 242 4.93 12.19 -8.52
CA LYS A 242 3.83 11.24 -8.37
C LYS A 242 3.92 10.13 -9.43
N CYS A 243 3.66 8.88 -9.05
CA CYS A 243 3.71 7.75 -9.98
C CYS A 243 2.54 7.80 -10.97
N ILE A 244 2.76 8.27 -12.19
CA ILE A 244 1.71 8.33 -13.24
C ILE A 244 1.10 6.97 -13.56
N PHE A 245 1.85 5.88 -13.36
CA PHE A 245 1.38 4.52 -13.54
C PHE A 245 0.24 4.13 -12.58
N GLU A 246 0.07 4.81 -11.45
CA GLU A 246 -1.11 4.64 -10.60
C GLU A 246 -2.39 5.01 -11.40
N LEU A 247 -2.37 6.13 -12.11
CA LEU A 247 -3.50 6.59 -12.94
C LEU A 247 -3.66 5.76 -14.21
N ILE A 248 -2.55 5.34 -14.84
CA ILE A 248 -2.59 4.55 -16.08
C ILE A 248 -3.10 3.12 -15.82
N TYR A 249 -2.64 2.45 -14.75
CA TYR A 249 -2.81 1.00 -14.61
C TYR A 249 -3.05 0.49 -13.18
N PHE A 250 -2.25 0.92 -12.19
CA PHE A 250 -2.23 0.21 -10.90
C PHE A 250 -3.43 0.46 -10.01
N ALA A 251 -3.91 1.70 -9.93
CA ALA A 251 -5.00 2.03 -9.03
C ALA A 251 -6.33 1.44 -9.53
N ARG A 252 -7.25 1.18 -8.61
CA ARG A 252 -8.61 0.80 -8.94
C ARG A 252 -9.34 2.02 -9.54
N PRO A 253 -10.16 1.86 -10.60
CA PRO A 253 -10.81 2.98 -11.30
C PRO A 253 -11.72 3.85 -10.44
N ASP A 254 -12.31 3.29 -9.40
CA ASP A 254 -13.15 3.94 -8.39
C ASP A 254 -12.34 4.67 -7.30
N SER A 255 -11.01 4.64 -7.36
CA SER A 255 -10.15 5.38 -6.43
C SER A 255 -9.95 6.84 -6.80
N TYR A 256 -9.78 7.67 -5.76
CA TYR A 256 -9.19 9.00 -5.86
C TYR A 256 -7.69 8.91 -5.58
N VAL A 257 -6.86 9.17 -6.59
CA VAL A 257 -5.40 9.09 -6.49
C VAL A 257 -4.79 10.41 -6.95
N PHE A 258 -3.94 10.98 -6.09
CA PHE A 258 -3.26 12.25 -6.34
C PHE A 258 -4.14 13.47 -6.63
N GLY A 259 -5.43 13.41 -6.26
CA GLY A 259 -6.44 14.44 -6.52
C GLY A 259 -7.33 14.14 -7.72
N ASP A 260 -7.10 13.03 -8.42
CA ASP A 260 -7.84 12.64 -9.62
C ASP A 260 -8.66 11.36 -9.40
N VAL A 261 -9.84 11.32 -10.00
CA VAL A 261 -10.60 10.07 -10.16
C VAL A 261 -9.93 9.23 -11.24
N VAL A 262 -9.52 8.00 -10.90
CA VAL A 262 -8.75 7.15 -11.81
C VAL A 262 -9.54 6.82 -13.08
N TYR A 263 -10.84 6.51 -12.96
CA TYR A 263 -11.74 6.29 -14.10
C TYR A 263 -11.70 7.45 -15.09
N GLU A 264 -11.91 8.69 -14.62
CA GLU A 264 -11.94 9.88 -15.48
C GLU A 264 -10.61 10.11 -16.20
N ARG A 265 -9.49 9.85 -15.52
CA ARG A 265 -8.16 9.97 -16.16
C ARG A 265 -7.95 8.94 -17.24
N ARG A 266 -8.31 7.68 -17.03
CA ARG A 266 -8.18 6.63 -18.05
C ARG A 266 -9.11 6.88 -19.24
N LYS A 267 -10.32 7.33 -18.97
CA LYS A 267 -11.26 7.76 -20.02
C LYS A 267 -10.68 8.91 -20.85
N ALA A 268 -10.16 9.95 -20.20
CA ALA A 268 -9.52 11.07 -20.87
C ALA A 268 -8.30 10.66 -21.70
N MET A 269 -7.50 9.68 -21.26
CA MET A 269 -6.41 9.11 -22.06
C MET A 269 -6.94 8.47 -23.35
N GLY A 270 -8.06 7.75 -23.29
CA GLY A 270 -8.73 7.19 -24.46
C GLY A 270 -9.23 8.25 -25.44
N THR A 271 -9.87 9.29 -24.91
CA THR A 271 -10.30 10.47 -25.69
C THR A 271 -9.10 11.12 -26.38
N GLN A 272 -7.99 11.32 -25.67
CA GLN A 272 -6.79 11.92 -26.27
C GLN A 272 -6.19 11.02 -27.36
N LEU A 273 -6.20 9.71 -27.17
CA LEU A 273 -5.70 8.75 -28.16
C LEU A 273 -6.52 8.79 -29.46
N ALA A 274 -7.85 8.95 -29.40
CA ALA A 274 -8.68 9.09 -30.59
C ALA A 274 -8.37 10.37 -31.39
N ARG A 275 -7.95 11.45 -30.72
CA ARG A 275 -7.53 12.70 -31.38
C ARG A 275 -6.16 12.60 -32.03
N GLU A 276 -5.22 11.96 -31.34
CA GLU A 276 -3.82 11.85 -31.80
C GLU A 276 -3.64 10.77 -32.87
N ALA A 277 -4.42 9.70 -32.79
CA ALA A 277 -4.33 8.54 -33.68
C ALA A 277 -5.72 8.02 -34.07
N PRO A 278 -6.51 8.79 -34.86
CA PRO A 278 -7.76 8.31 -35.41
C PRO A 278 -7.50 7.20 -36.44
N VAL A 279 -8.46 6.29 -36.59
CA VAL A 279 -8.41 5.20 -37.57
C VAL A 279 -9.78 4.99 -38.19
N ASP A 280 -9.81 4.57 -39.46
CA ASP A 280 -11.01 4.06 -40.11
C ASP A 280 -11.20 2.59 -39.71
N ALA A 281 -12.21 2.32 -38.89
CA ALA A 281 -12.50 1.00 -38.32
C ALA A 281 -13.99 0.87 -38.01
N ASP A 282 -14.47 -0.36 -37.80
CA ASP A 282 -15.89 -0.62 -37.55
C ASP A 282 -16.30 -0.48 -36.08
N LEU A 283 -15.38 -0.75 -35.15
CA LEU A 283 -15.66 -0.80 -33.70
C LEU A 283 -14.41 -0.54 -32.86
N VAL A 284 -14.64 -0.23 -31.58
CA VAL A 284 -13.62 -0.19 -30.54
C VAL A 284 -13.82 -1.38 -29.61
N MET A 285 -12.77 -2.15 -29.36
CA MET A 285 -12.81 -3.29 -28.45
C MET A 285 -11.69 -3.18 -27.39
N PRO A 286 -12.00 -3.20 -26.08
CA PRO A 286 -10.99 -3.19 -25.04
C PRO A 286 -10.34 -4.57 -24.85
N PHE A 287 -9.12 -4.58 -24.32
CA PHE A 287 -8.58 -5.75 -23.65
C PHE A 287 -8.96 -5.71 -22.15
N PRO A 288 -9.82 -6.62 -21.66
CA PRO A 288 -10.30 -6.56 -20.28
C PRO A 288 -9.25 -7.04 -19.27
N ASP A 289 -9.21 -6.49 -18.05
CA ASP A 289 -10.09 -5.42 -17.54
C ASP A 289 -9.46 -4.02 -17.70
N SER A 290 -8.15 -3.96 -17.96
CA SER A 290 -7.36 -2.72 -17.92
C SER A 290 -7.73 -1.72 -19.00
N GLY A 291 -8.04 -2.20 -20.21
CA GLY A 291 -8.33 -1.36 -21.38
C GLY A 291 -9.74 -0.77 -21.40
N ASN A 292 -10.66 -1.27 -20.57
CA ASN A 292 -12.09 -0.93 -20.65
C ASN A 292 -12.35 0.58 -20.60
N TYR A 293 -11.68 1.28 -19.69
CA TYR A 293 -11.93 2.71 -19.44
C TYR A 293 -11.39 3.61 -20.56
N ALA A 294 -10.21 3.29 -21.08
CA ALA A 294 -9.65 4.01 -22.23
C ALA A 294 -10.48 3.74 -23.50
N ALA A 295 -10.97 2.52 -23.70
CA ALA A 295 -11.85 2.20 -24.83
C ALA A 295 -13.16 2.99 -24.80
N VAL A 296 -13.76 3.20 -23.63
CA VAL A 296 -14.93 4.09 -23.47
C VAL A 296 -14.61 5.50 -23.96
N GLY A 297 -13.46 6.06 -23.55
CA GLY A 297 -13.05 7.39 -23.97
C GLY A 297 -12.74 7.50 -25.46
N TYR A 298 -12.09 6.49 -26.03
CA TYR A 298 -11.77 6.45 -27.47
C TYR A 298 -13.05 6.35 -28.30
N SER A 299 -13.95 5.42 -27.97
CA SER A 299 -15.24 5.23 -28.64
C SER A 299 -16.09 6.49 -28.65
N GLN A 300 -16.19 7.18 -27.51
CA GLN A 300 -16.98 8.41 -27.40
C GLN A 300 -16.41 9.56 -28.25
N GLU A 301 -15.09 9.66 -28.37
CA GLU A 301 -14.45 10.70 -29.17
C GLU A 301 -14.43 10.36 -30.66
N SER A 302 -14.23 9.09 -31.04
CA SER A 302 -14.18 8.67 -32.44
C SER A 302 -15.56 8.47 -33.08
N GLY A 303 -16.61 8.26 -32.27
CA GLY A 303 -17.96 7.93 -32.73
C GLY A 303 -18.15 6.45 -33.10
N LEU A 304 -17.10 5.62 -32.98
CA LEU A 304 -17.18 4.19 -33.23
C LEU A 304 -17.91 3.46 -32.09
N PRO A 305 -18.74 2.44 -32.37
CA PRO A 305 -19.40 1.65 -31.33
C PRO A 305 -18.37 0.89 -30.48
N LEU A 306 -18.62 0.84 -29.17
CA LEU A 306 -17.84 0.05 -28.21
C LEU A 306 -18.41 -1.37 -28.13
N GLU A 307 -17.59 -2.37 -28.44
CA GLU A 307 -17.96 -3.79 -28.40
C GLU A 307 -17.10 -4.56 -27.41
N LEU A 308 -17.74 -5.39 -26.57
CA LEU A 308 -17.07 -6.23 -25.56
C LEU A 308 -16.81 -7.64 -26.10
N ALA A 309 -16.15 -7.73 -27.25
CA ALA A 309 -15.92 -8.99 -27.96
C ALA A 309 -14.84 -9.88 -27.32
N MET A 310 -14.04 -9.34 -26.39
CA MET A 310 -13.07 -10.11 -25.61
C MET A 310 -13.54 -10.27 -24.16
N ILE A 311 -13.58 -11.51 -23.69
CA ILE A 311 -14.09 -11.87 -22.36
C ILE A 311 -12.95 -12.48 -21.55
N ARG A 312 -12.62 -11.84 -20.42
CA ARG A 312 -11.70 -12.42 -19.44
C ARG A 312 -12.42 -13.54 -18.68
N ASN A 313 -11.78 -14.71 -18.56
CA ASN A 313 -12.31 -15.78 -17.73
C ASN A 313 -12.16 -15.43 -16.24
N HIS A 314 -13.28 -15.23 -15.54
CA HIS A 314 -13.30 -14.88 -14.12
C HIS A 314 -12.89 -16.01 -13.17
N TYR A 315 -12.88 -17.26 -13.65
CA TYR A 315 -12.59 -18.44 -12.84
C TYR A 315 -11.14 -18.91 -12.93
N VAL A 316 -10.33 -18.29 -13.81
CA VAL A 316 -8.91 -18.62 -13.93
C VAL A 316 -8.12 -17.83 -12.89
N GLY A 317 -7.73 -18.51 -11.81
CA GLY A 317 -6.70 -18.04 -10.89
C GLY A 317 -5.29 -18.16 -11.51
N ARG A 318 -4.26 -17.68 -10.80
CA ARG A 318 -2.85 -17.81 -11.23
C ARG A 318 -2.28 -19.24 -11.12
N THR A 319 -3.11 -20.28 -11.19
CA THR A 319 -2.63 -21.64 -11.43
C THR A 319 -2.25 -21.73 -12.91
N PHE A 320 -1.00 -21.40 -13.22
CA PHE A 320 -0.38 -21.61 -14.53
C PHE A 320 -0.26 -23.13 -14.81
N ILE A 321 -1.38 -23.77 -15.13
CA ILE A 321 -1.35 -24.95 -15.99
C ILE A 321 -1.34 -24.36 -17.40
N GLN A 322 -0.15 -24.10 -17.94
CA GLN A 322 -0.03 -23.79 -19.36
C GLN A 322 -0.54 -25.00 -20.15
N PRO A 323 -1.31 -24.82 -21.23
CA PRO A 323 -1.50 -25.90 -22.19
C PRO A 323 -0.10 -26.36 -22.61
N SER A 324 0.20 -27.65 -22.44
CA SER A 324 1.42 -28.23 -22.99
C SER A 324 1.41 -27.95 -24.50
N GLN A 325 2.41 -27.23 -24.97
CA GLN A 325 2.74 -27.22 -26.40
C GLN A 325 3.45 -28.54 -26.68
N ASP A 326 2.66 -29.58 -26.95
CA ASP A 326 3.14 -30.70 -27.78
C ASP A 326 3.03 -30.29 -29.25
#